data_AF-A0AAD5DA61-F1
#
_entry.id   AF-A0AAD5DA61-F1
#
_cell.length_a   1.000
_cell.length_b   1.000
_cell.length_c   1.000
_cell.angle_alpha   90.00
_cell.angle_beta   90.00
_cell.angle_gamma   90.00
#
_symmetry.space_group_name_H-M   'P 1'
#
loop_
_entity.id
_entity.type
_entity.pdbx_description
1 polymer ?
#
loop_
_entity_poly.entity_id
_entity_poly.type
_entity_poly.pdbx_seq_one_letter_code
_entity_poly.pdbx_strand_id
1 'polypeptide(L)'
;DRTVESETVHKLKEEIRNISSRLGNIEFSFRDPVKNFDRSKVKGVVAKLIKVKDSSTMTALEVCAGGKLYNVVLDTENTGKQLLQNGDLRRRMTFIPLNKIQSHPVPPNVQKDAVNLVGKGNAEVALSLVDYDHELQSAMEYVFGSTFVCKSIEAAREVAFNQKIRTTSVTLGGDIYQPSGLLTGGSRKGGGDLLRQLHALAEAES
;
A
#
# COMPACT_ATOMS: atom_id res chain seq x y z
N ASP A 1 -31.10 1.59 -29.75
CA ASP A 1 -30.87 0.51 -28.78
C ASP A 1 -29.63 -0.34 -29.00
N ARG A 2 -29.40 -0.98 -30.16
CA ARG A 2 -28.17 -1.79 -30.38
C ARG A 2 -26.84 -1.03 -30.30
N THR A 3 -26.83 0.26 -30.66
CA THR A 3 -25.63 1.13 -30.56
C THR A 3 -25.29 1.47 -29.11
N VAL A 4 -26.30 1.79 -28.29
CA VAL A 4 -26.14 2.07 -26.85
C VAL A 4 -25.71 0.81 -26.09
N GLU A 5 -26.29 -0.34 -26.44
CA GLU A 5 -25.86 -1.63 -25.90
C GLU A 5 -24.42 -1.96 -26.29
N SER A 6 -24.03 -1.72 -27.55
CA SER A 6 -22.66 -1.94 -28.03
C SER A 6 -21.63 -1.02 -27.35
N GLU A 7 -21.96 0.25 -27.14
CA GLU A 7 -21.10 1.20 -26.41
C GLU A 7 -20.95 0.79 -24.93
N THR A 8 -22.04 0.34 -24.31
CA THR A 8 -22.03 -0.12 -22.91
C THR A 8 -21.17 -1.38 -22.76
N VAL A 9 -21.32 -2.36 -23.67
CA VAL A 9 -20.49 -3.57 -23.68
C VAL A 9 -19.02 -3.25 -23.94
N HIS A 10 -18.73 -2.27 -24.80
CA HIS A 10 -17.35 -1.84 -25.06
C HIS A 10 -16.72 -1.21 -23.81
N LYS A 11 -17.44 -0.29 -23.15
CA LYS A 11 -17.00 0.36 -21.91
C LYS A 11 -16.75 -0.65 -20.78
N LEU A 12 -17.67 -1.59 -20.58
CA LEU A 12 -17.51 -2.66 -19.59
C LEU A 12 -16.30 -3.56 -19.90
N LYS A 13 -16.04 -3.87 -21.17
CA LYS A 13 -14.85 -4.63 -21.57
C LYS A 13 -13.54 -3.87 -21.30
N GLU A 14 -13.51 -2.56 -21.51
CA GLU A 14 -12.35 -1.73 -21.16
C GLU A 14 -12.14 -1.67 -19.63
N GLU A 15 -13.21 -1.50 -18.86
CA GLU A 15 -13.17 -1.53 -17.40
C GLU A 15 -12.63 -2.88 -16.89
N ILE A 16 -13.15 -4.01 -17.42
CA ILE A 16 -12.66 -5.35 -17.08
C ILE A 16 -11.18 -5.52 -17.42
N ARG A 17 -10.69 -5.05 -18.58
CA ARG A 17 -9.26 -5.12 -18.94
C ARG A 17 -8.39 -4.28 -18.00
N ASN A 18 -8.85 -3.08 -17.65
CA ASN A 18 -8.14 -2.19 -16.73
C ASN A 18 -8.06 -2.80 -15.32
N ILE A 19 -9.15 -3.37 -14.83
CA ILE A 19 -9.20 -4.11 -13.56
C ILE A 19 -8.26 -5.31 -13.62
N SER A 20 -8.38 -6.14 -14.66
CA SER A 20 -7.60 -7.37 -14.81
C SER A 20 -6.09 -7.10 -14.89
N SER A 21 -5.67 -6.05 -15.60
CA SER A 21 -4.25 -5.70 -15.69
C SER A 21 -3.67 -5.18 -14.36
N ARG A 22 -4.45 -4.42 -13.59
CA ARG A 22 -4.05 -3.94 -12.25
C ARG A 22 -4.00 -5.08 -11.25
N LEU A 23 -5.02 -5.95 -11.23
CA LEU A 23 -5.06 -7.15 -10.39
C LEU A 23 -3.97 -8.15 -10.76
N GLY A 24 -3.59 -8.25 -12.03
CA GLY A 24 -2.48 -9.09 -12.50
C GLY A 24 -1.13 -8.70 -11.88
N ASN A 25 -0.95 -7.43 -11.49
CA ASN A 25 0.24 -6.98 -10.75
C ASN A 25 0.22 -7.37 -9.27
N ILE A 26 -0.91 -7.86 -8.76
CA ILE A 26 -1.08 -8.36 -7.38
C ILE A 26 -1.07 -9.90 -7.36
N GLU A 27 -1.17 -10.54 -8.52
CA GLU A 27 -0.94 -11.96 -8.64
C GLU A 27 0.57 -12.24 -8.58
N PHE A 28 0.97 -13.06 -7.61
CA PHE A 28 2.33 -13.56 -7.52
C PHE A 28 2.35 -15.06 -7.77
N SER A 29 2.86 -15.44 -8.94
CA SER A 29 3.15 -16.81 -9.32
C SER A 29 4.66 -17.04 -9.33
N PHE A 30 5.10 -18.18 -8.80
CA PHE A 30 6.49 -18.63 -8.90
C PHE A 30 6.56 -20.15 -9.06
N ARG A 31 7.66 -20.60 -9.66
CA ARG A 31 8.06 -22.01 -9.67
C ARG A 31 8.75 -22.33 -8.36
N ASP A 32 8.50 -23.50 -7.79
CA ASP A 32 9.19 -23.96 -6.58
C ASP A 32 10.72 -23.95 -6.83
N PRO A 33 11.49 -23.13 -6.09
CA PRO A 33 12.90 -22.91 -6.39
C PRO A 33 13.79 -24.09 -5.97
N VAL A 34 13.27 -24.99 -5.13
CA VAL A 34 13.91 -26.23 -4.66
C VAL A 34 12.89 -27.34 -4.54
N LYS A 35 13.34 -28.60 -4.48
CA LYS A 35 12.46 -29.75 -4.24
C LYS A 35 11.80 -29.64 -2.87
N ASN A 36 10.49 -29.94 -2.80
CA ASN A 36 9.68 -29.86 -1.58
C ASN A 36 9.71 -28.46 -0.93
N PHE A 37 9.68 -27.40 -1.75
CA PHE A 37 9.62 -26.04 -1.24
C PHE A 37 8.34 -25.80 -0.45
N ASP A 38 8.50 -25.30 0.78
CA ASP A 38 7.39 -24.89 1.62
C ASP A 38 6.86 -23.52 1.18
N ARG A 39 5.69 -23.52 0.52
CA ARG A 39 5.06 -22.31 0.01
C ARG A 39 4.55 -21.36 1.10
N SER A 40 4.37 -21.84 2.34
CA SER A 40 3.93 -20.99 3.47
C SER A 40 4.98 -19.94 3.87
N LYS A 41 6.25 -20.13 3.45
CA LYS A 41 7.33 -19.16 3.57
C LYS A 41 7.10 -17.89 2.75
N VAL A 42 6.23 -17.97 1.74
CA VAL A 42 5.77 -16.83 0.97
C VAL A 42 4.43 -16.37 1.55
N LYS A 43 4.43 -15.24 2.25
CA LYS A 43 3.21 -14.71 2.87
C LYS A 43 2.26 -14.12 1.84
N GLY A 44 2.80 -13.45 0.83
CA GLY A 44 2.02 -12.92 -0.30
C GLY A 44 2.32 -11.45 -0.61
N VAL A 45 1.54 -10.87 -1.51
CA VAL A 45 1.67 -9.46 -1.92
C VAL A 45 1.05 -8.55 -0.87
N VAL A 46 1.74 -7.48 -0.47
CA VAL A 46 1.30 -6.54 0.59
C VAL A 46 -0.16 -6.10 0.42
N ALA A 47 -0.60 -5.76 -0.79
CA ALA A 47 -1.97 -5.32 -1.04
C ALA A 47 -3.05 -6.36 -0.64
N LYS A 48 -2.74 -7.66 -0.66
CA LYS A 48 -3.65 -8.74 -0.23
C LYS A 48 -3.52 -9.10 1.25
N LEU A 49 -2.52 -8.56 1.93
CA LEU A 49 -2.19 -8.87 3.33
C LEU A 49 -2.69 -7.80 4.30
N ILE A 50 -3.44 -6.82 3.81
CA ILE A 50 -4.00 -5.74 4.60
C ILE A 50 -5.51 -5.65 4.41
N LYS A 51 -6.19 -5.19 5.45
CA LYS A 51 -7.58 -4.75 5.39
C LYS A 51 -7.63 -3.27 5.77
N VAL A 52 -8.25 -2.46 4.93
CA VAL A 52 -8.42 -1.03 5.22
C VAL A 52 -9.59 -0.85 6.19
N LYS A 53 -9.39 -0.08 7.26
CA LYS A 53 -10.41 0.16 8.31
C LYS A 53 -11.51 1.12 7.86
N ASP A 54 -11.12 2.15 7.11
CA ASP A 54 -12.01 3.18 6.59
C ASP A 54 -11.78 3.39 5.10
N SER A 55 -12.82 3.16 4.30
CA SER A 55 -12.78 3.31 2.84
C SER A 55 -12.41 4.73 2.40
N SER A 56 -12.67 5.75 3.23
CA SER A 56 -12.30 7.15 2.96
C SER A 56 -10.77 7.35 2.89
N THR A 57 -10.00 6.46 3.52
CA THR A 57 -8.53 6.52 3.60
C THR A 57 -7.83 5.73 2.50
N MET A 58 -8.56 4.94 1.70
CA MET A 58 -7.98 4.04 0.69
C MET A 58 -7.05 4.75 -0.29
N THR A 59 -7.44 5.92 -0.78
CA THR A 59 -6.61 6.71 -1.69
C THR A 59 -5.30 7.12 -1.03
N ALA A 60 -5.35 7.62 0.21
CA ALA A 60 -4.16 8.01 0.96
C ALA A 60 -3.24 6.82 1.25
N LEU A 61 -3.81 5.67 1.62
CA LEU A 61 -3.05 4.45 1.90
C LEU A 61 -2.39 3.89 0.63
N GLU A 62 -3.09 3.91 -0.49
CA GLU A 62 -2.55 3.48 -1.77
C GLU A 62 -1.37 4.37 -2.20
N VAL A 63 -1.50 5.67 -2.01
CA VAL A 63 -0.45 6.65 -2.31
C VAL A 63 0.72 6.54 -1.33
N CYS A 64 0.44 6.37 -0.05
CA CYS A 64 1.44 6.20 1.01
C CYS A 64 2.33 5.00 0.75
N ALA A 65 1.73 3.84 0.44
CA ALA A 65 2.48 2.63 0.14
C ALA A 65 3.12 2.68 -1.26
N GLY A 66 2.43 3.26 -2.24
CA GLY A 66 2.89 3.37 -3.62
C GLY A 66 3.30 2.00 -4.19
N GLY A 67 4.50 1.93 -4.77
CA GLY A 67 5.03 0.69 -5.32
C GLY A 67 5.18 -0.45 -4.29
N LYS A 68 5.27 -0.13 -3.00
CA LYS A 68 5.42 -1.14 -1.93
C LYS A 68 4.21 -2.06 -1.81
N LEU A 69 3.02 -1.65 -2.29
CA LEU A 69 1.84 -2.50 -2.33
C LEU A 69 2.03 -3.78 -3.14
N TYR A 70 2.90 -3.74 -4.14
CA TYR A 70 3.19 -4.87 -5.02
C TYR A 70 4.37 -5.73 -4.53
N ASN A 71 5.01 -5.35 -3.42
CA ASN A 71 6.08 -6.13 -2.84
C ASN A 71 5.52 -7.42 -2.24
N VAL A 72 6.34 -8.47 -2.21
CA VAL A 72 5.98 -9.77 -1.65
C VAL A 72 6.67 -9.97 -0.31
N VAL A 73 5.88 -10.26 0.73
CA VAL A 73 6.37 -10.55 2.08
C VAL A 73 6.78 -12.02 2.17
N LEU A 74 7.95 -12.27 2.77
CA LEU A 74 8.57 -13.59 2.94
C LEU A 74 9.00 -13.80 4.40
N ASP A 75 9.15 -15.04 4.82
CA ASP A 75 9.73 -15.38 6.12
C ASP A 75 11.18 -14.85 6.28
N THR A 76 12.03 -15.09 5.28
CA THR A 76 13.48 -14.85 5.35
C THR A 76 14.07 -14.33 4.05
N GLU A 77 15.25 -13.71 4.14
CA GLU A 77 16.04 -13.29 2.98
C GLU A 77 16.53 -14.48 2.15
N ASN A 78 16.75 -15.63 2.79
CA ASN A 78 17.15 -16.85 2.10
C ASN A 78 16.04 -17.37 1.17
N THR A 79 14.78 -17.31 1.60
CA THR A 79 13.63 -17.61 0.74
C THR A 79 13.59 -16.66 -0.47
N GLY A 80 13.84 -15.37 -0.24
CA GLY A 80 13.93 -14.38 -1.31
C GLY A 80 15.05 -14.70 -2.31
N LYS A 81 16.23 -15.09 -1.82
CA LYS A 81 17.35 -15.51 -2.68
C LYS A 81 17.00 -16.70 -3.55
N GLN A 82 16.35 -17.73 -2.99
CA GLN A 82 15.92 -18.91 -3.73
C GLN A 82 14.94 -18.54 -4.85
N LEU A 83 13.95 -17.69 -4.55
CA LEU A 83 12.96 -17.23 -5.53
C LEU A 83 13.59 -16.37 -6.64
N LEU A 84 14.55 -15.50 -6.29
CA LEU A 84 15.26 -14.69 -7.28
C LEU A 84 16.12 -15.54 -8.23
N GLN A 85 16.71 -16.63 -7.73
CA GLN A 85 17.57 -17.50 -8.53
C GLN A 85 16.79 -18.52 -9.37
N ASN A 86 15.78 -19.17 -8.78
CA ASN A 86 15.14 -20.35 -9.36
C ASN A 86 13.61 -20.26 -9.40
N GLY A 87 13.01 -19.11 -9.04
CA GLY A 87 11.56 -18.94 -8.95
C GLY A 87 10.83 -18.67 -10.28
N ASP A 88 11.56 -18.58 -11.39
CA ASP A 88 11.02 -18.28 -12.74
C ASP A 88 10.10 -17.04 -12.76
N LEU A 89 10.61 -15.94 -12.22
CA LEU A 89 9.86 -14.70 -12.04
C LEU A 89 9.63 -14.02 -13.41
N ARG A 90 8.37 -13.87 -13.80
CA ARG A 90 7.97 -13.27 -15.09
C ARG A 90 8.20 -11.76 -15.19
N ARG A 91 8.47 -11.09 -14.05
CA ARG A 91 8.69 -9.65 -13.96
C ARG A 91 9.62 -9.32 -12.81
N ARG A 92 10.19 -8.11 -12.84
CA ARG A 92 10.97 -7.57 -11.72
C ARG A 92 10.09 -7.42 -10.49
N MET A 93 10.55 -7.94 -9.36
CA MET A 93 9.82 -7.90 -8.11
C MET A 93 10.72 -7.52 -6.94
N THR A 94 10.09 -7.05 -5.87
CA THR A 94 10.75 -6.68 -4.61
C THR A 94 10.19 -7.54 -3.50
N PHE A 95 11.09 -8.15 -2.72
CA PHE A 95 10.74 -9.00 -1.59
C PHE A 95 10.99 -8.27 -0.26
N ILE A 96 10.11 -8.49 0.71
CA ILE A 96 10.23 -7.99 2.09
C ILE A 96 10.45 -9.20 3.01
N PRO A 97 11.71 -9.55 3.32
CA PRO A 97 12.02 -10.61 4.26
C PRO A 97 11.78 -10.17 5.71
N LEU A 98 10.86 -10.83 6.42
CA LEU A 98 10.45 -10.46 7.78
C LEU A 98 11.61 -10.52 8.78
N ASN A 99 12.56 -11.44 8.60
CA ASN A 99 13.73 -11.56 9.48
C ASN A 99 14.83 -10.50 9.27
N LYS A 100 14.76 -9.68 8.21
CA LYS A 100 15.78 -8.69 7.86
C LYS A 100 15.26 -7.28 7.67
N ILE A 101 13.97 -7.11 7.39
CA ILE A 101 13.40 -5.79 7.10
C ILE A 101 13.58 -4.86 8.31
N GLN A 102 14.04 -3.66 8.04
CA GLN A 102 14.12 -2.59 9.03
C GLN A 102 13.02 -1.58 8.75
N SER A 103 12.14 -1.38 9.74
CA SER A 103 11.16 -0.31 9.74
C SER A 103 11.69 0.89 10.52
N HIS A 104 11.25 2.08 10.11
CA HIS A 104 11.52 3.33 10.83
C HIS A 104 10.18 4.01 11.08
N PRO A 105 9.33 3.43 11.96
CA PRO A 105 8.02 3.98 12.23
C PRO A 105 8.11 5.35 12.91
N VAL A 106 7.08 6.16 12.76
CA VAL A 106 7.00 7.46 13.43
C VAL A 106 7.02 7.25 14.95
N PRO A 107 7.99 7.83 15.68
CA PRO A 107 8.07 7.67 17.12
C PRO A 107 6.82 8.20 17.87
N PRO A 108 6.40 7.60 19.00
CA PRO A 108 5.19 8.02 19.71
C PRO A 108 5.18 9.51 20.13
N ASN A 109 6.34 10.07 20.48
CA ASN A 109 6.46 11.50 20.79
C ASN A 109 6.17 12.38 19.56
N VAL A 110 6.64 11.97 18.37
CA VAL A 110 6.38 12.68 17.12
C VAL A 110 4.90 12.57 16.73
N GLN A 111 4.27 11.42 16.96
CA GLN A 111 2.83 11.25 16.78
C GLN A 111 2.02 12.21 17.68
N LYS A 112 2.41 12.31 18.96
CA LYS A 112 1.78 13.23 19.91
C LYS A 112 1.96 14.70 19.48
N ASP A 113 3.16 15.07 19.04
CA ASP A 113 3.44 16.43 18.56
C ASP A 113 2.61 16.78 17.31
N ALA A 114 2.42 15.83 16.38
CA ALA A 114 1.55 16.02 15.23
C ALA A 114 0.09 16.25 15.63
N VAL A 115 -0.43 15.44 16.56
CA VAL A 115 -1.79 15.61 17.10
C VAL A 115 -1.98 16.96 17.80
N ASN A 116 -0.97 17.42 18.54
CA ASN A 116 -1.02 18.73 19.20
C ASN A 116 -0.96 19.89 18.20
N LEU A 117 -0.25 19.70 17.08
CA LEU A 117 -0.08 20.73 16.05
C LEU A 117 -1.35 20.93 15.23
N VAL A 118 -1.89 19.85 14.67
CA VAL A 118 -3.01 19.93 13.71
C VAL A 118 -4.37 19.55 14.29
N GLY A 119 -4.41 19.07 15.53
CA GLY A 119 -5.62 18.59 16.20
C GLY A 119 -5.85 17.09 16.04
N LYS A 120 -6.59 16.52 17.01
CA LYS A 120 -6.89 15.08 17.06
C LYS A 120 -7.69 14.64 15.83
N GLY A 121 -7.22 13.58 15.18
CA GLY A 121 -7.86 13.01 14.00
C GLY A 121 -7.63 13.78 12.71
N ASN A 122 -6.76 14.80 12.70
CA ASN A 122 -6.34 15.50 11.48
C ASN A 122 -5.03 14.96 10.89
N ALA A 123 -4.25 14.21 11.69
CA ALA A 123 -3.09 13.45 11.26
C ALA A 123 -3.03 12.11 12.02
N GLU A 124 -3.00 11.00 11.28
CA GLU A 124 -2.91 9.64 11.82
C GLU A 124 -1.82 8.88 11.08
N VAL A 125 -1.05 8.02 11.76
CA VAL A 125 -0.03 7.22 11.07
C VAL A 125 -0.74 6.23 10.15
N ALA A 126 -0.30 6.10 8.90
CA ALA A 126 -0.97 5.22 7.92
C ALA A 126 -1.13 3.77 8.44
N LEU A 127 -0.17 3.29 9.24
CA LEU A 127 -0.22 1.99 9.89
C LEU A 127 -1.46 1.79 10.79
N SER A 128 -1.96 2.84 11.45
CA SER A 128 -3.14 2.71 12.32
C SER A 128 -4.45 2.55 11.56
N LEU A 129 -4.46 2.87 10.26
CA LEU A 129 -5.63 2.82 9.38
C LEU A 129 -5.79 1.49 8.64
N VAL A 130 -4.87 0.55 8.86
CA VAL A 130 -4.91 -0.81 8.30
C VAL A 130 -4.93 -1.86 9.40
N ASP A 131 -5.57 -2.99 9.11
CA ASP A 131 -5.51 -4.24 9.87
C ASP A 131 -4.69 -5.27 9.09
N TYR A 132 -3.97 -6.12 9.82
CA TYR A 132 -3.08 -7.15 9.29
C TYR A 132 -2.74 -8.17 10.39
N ASP A 133 -2.23 -9.33 9.99
CA ASP A 133 -1.79 -10.35 10.94
C ASP A 133 -0.50 -9.92 11.68
N HIS A 134 -0.45 -10.17 12.99
CA HIS A 134 0.67 -9.73 13.84
C HIS A 134 2.05 -10.21 13.35
N GLU A 135 2.12 -11.40 12.73
CA GLU A 135 3.39 -11.90 12.16
C GLU A 135 3.97 -11.01 11.04
N LEU A 136 3.15 -10.13 10.45
CA LEU A 136 3.52 -9.22 9.37
C LEU A 136 3.92 -7.83 9.86
N GLN A 137 3.95 -7.58 11.17
CA GLN A 137 4.14 -6.25 11.75
C GLN A 137 5.35 -5.50 11.17
N SER A 138 6.51 -6.15 11.08
CA SER A 138 7.74 -5.50 10.58
C SER A 138 7.63 -5.08 9.10
N ALA A 139 6.92 -5.86 8.28
CA ALA A 139 6.63 -5.48 6.90
C ALA A 139 5.65 -4.31 6.83
N MET A 140 4.58 -4.33 7.64
CA MET A 140 3.57 -3.27 7.62
C MET A 140 4.11 -1.95 8.16
N GLU A 141 4.95 -1.98 9.21
CA GLU A 141 5.66 -0.80 9.68
C GLU A 141 6.61 -0.22 8.61
N TYR A 142 7.28 -1.06 7.82
CA TYR A 142 8.10 -0.59 6.69
C TYR A 142 7.26 0.09 5.59
N VAL A 143 6.05 -0.40 5.34
CA VAL A 143 5.18 0.13 4.29
C VAL A 143 4.44 1.39 4.74
N PHE A 144 3.82 1.36 5.91
CA PHE A 144 2.87 2.36 6.40
C PHE A 144 3.31 3.08 7.68
N GLY A 145 4.37 2.63 8.35
CA GLY A 145 4.75 3.14 9.66
C GLY A 145 5.41 4.52 9.65
N SER A 146 5.94 4.98 8.51
CA SER A 146 6.75 6.20 8.42
C SER A 146 6.01 7.42 7.85
N THR A 147 4.69 7.35 7.70
CA THR A 147 3.90 8.35 6.96
C THR A 147 2.62 8.67 7.71
N PHE A 148 2.26 9.96 7.77
CA PHE A 148 0.95 10.40 8.23
C PHE A 148 -0.06 10.46 7.09
N VAL A 149 -1.30 10.09 7.36
CA VAL A 149 -2.48 10.42 6.57
C VAL A 149 -3.18 11.59 7.23
N CYS A 150 -3.42 12.64 6.44
CA CYS A 150 -3.97 13.91 6.91
C CYS A 150 -5.29 14.25 6.20
N LYS A 151 -6.20 14.88 6.93
CA LYS A 151 -7.52 15.25 6.39
C LYS A 151 -7.49 16.44 5.43
N SER A 152 -6.53 17.35 5.61
CA SER A 152 -6.39 18.56 4.78
C SER A 152 -4.97 18.75 4.28
N ILE A 153 -4.83 19.58 3.24
CA ILE A 153 -3.56 20.01 2.68
C ILE A 153 -2.74 20.78 3.73
N GLU A 154 -3.41 21.64 4.50
CA GLU A 154 -2.79 22.45 5.54
C GLU A 154 -2.18 21.56 6.62
N ALA A 155 -2.92 20.56 7.10
CA ALA A 155 -2.44 19.61 8.09
C ALA A 155 -1.24 18.79 7.55
N ALA A 156 -1.33 18.29 6.32
CA ALA A 156 -0.23 17.54 5.70
C ALA A 156 1.04 18.39 5.57
N ARG A 157 0.89 19.64 5.15
CA ARG A 157 1.99 20.60 5.01
C ARG A 157 2.62 20.92 6.37
N GLU A 158 1.81 21.19 7.39
CA GLU A 158 2.29 21.52 8.73
C GLU A 158 3.07 20.35 9.35
N VAL A 159 2.54 19.13 9.28
CA VAL A 159 3.21 17.92 9.78
C VAL A 159 4.52 17.66 9.03
N ALA A 160 4.53 17.79 7.70
CA ALA A 160 5.71 17.50 6.89
C ALA A 160 6.88 18.46 7.12
N PHE A 161 6.60 19.76 7.29
CA PHE A 161 7.63 20.79 7.37
C PHE A 161 7.92 21.31 8.77
N ASN A 162 7.14 20.92 9.77
CA ASN A 162 7.44 21.27 11.16
C ASN A 162 8.81 20.72 11.59
N GLN A 163 9.64 21.57 12.20
CA GLN A 163 11.01 21.25 12.58
C GLN A 163 11.14 20.07 13.57
N LYS A 164 10.14 19.85 14.43
CA LYS A 164 10.13 18.75 15.41
C LYS A 164 9.59 17.45 14.82
N ILE A 165 8.64 17.54 13.89
CA ILE A 165 7.93 16.38 13.35
C ILE A 165 8.63 15.81 12.11
N ARG A 166 8.91 16.66 11.11
CA ARG A 166 9.63 16.33 9.87
C ARG A 166 9.27 14.95 9.31
N THR A 167 7.99 14.68 9.09
CA THR A 167 7.52 13.35 8.65
C THR A 167 6.67 13.44 7.38
N THR A 168 6.89 12.52 6.43
CA THR A 168 6.10 12.46 5.19
C THR A 168 4.61 12.39 5.51
N SER A 169 3.82 13.19 4.82
CA SER A 169 2.37 13.30 5.05
C SER A 169 1.63 13.21 3.73
N VAL A 170 0.50 12.51 3.74
CA VAL A 170 -0.34 12.26 2.57
C VAL A 170 -1.76 12.72 2.87
N THR A 171 -2.37 13.50 2.00
CA THR A 171 -3.77 13.92 2.17
C THR A 171 -4.73 12.77 1.82
N LEU A 172 -5.99 12.84 2.28
CA LEU A 172 -7.05 11.91 1.81
C LEU A 172 -7.21 11.89 0.28
N GLY A 173 -6.91 13.01 -0.39
CA GLY A 173 -6.88 13.15 -1.85
C GLY A 173 -5.66 12.52 -2.52
N GLY A 174 -4.63 12.13 -1.76
CA GLY A 174 -3.42 11.50 -2.28
C GLY A 174 -2.32 12.48 -2.73
N ASP A 175 -2.31 13.69 -2.17
CA ASP A 175 -1.18 14.62 -2.31
C ASP A 175 -0.13 14.29 -1.23
N ILE A 176 1.15 14.32 -1.60
CA ILE A 176 2.28 13.94 -0.75
C ILE A 176 3.13 15.17 -0.45
N TYR A 177 3.43 15.36 0.83
CA TYR A 177 4.34 16.37 1.36
C TYR A 177 5.50 15.66 2.05
N GLN A 178 6.72 15.85 1.55
CA GLN A 178 7.91 15.22 2.11
C GLN A 178 8.77 16.24 2.86
N PRO A 179 9.40 15.87 3.99
CA PRO A 179 10.27 16.76 4.77
C PRO A 179 11.49 17.28 4.00
N SER A 180 11.83 16.64 2.88
CA SER A 180 12.88 17.05 1.94
C SER A 180 12.48 18.22 1.04
N GLY A 181 11.25 18.72 1.13
CA GLY A 181 10.73 19.81 0.28
C GLY A 181 10.03 19.32 -1.00
N LEU A 182 9.92 18.01 -1.19
CA LEU A 182 9.22 17.44 -2.35
C LEU A 182 7.71 17.45 -2.13
N LEU A 183 6.99 17.88 -3.17
CA LEU A 183 5.54 17.92 -3.23
C LEU A 183 5.08 17.11 -4.44
N THR A 184 4.14 16.18 -4.23
CA THR A 184 3.53 15.40 -5.31
C THR A 184 2.02 15.53 -5.22
N GLY A 185 1.35 15.91 -6.30
CA GLY A 185 -0.10 16.10 -6.33
C GLY A 185 -0.62 16.34 -7.74
N GLY A 186 -1.93 16.61 -7.84
CA GLY A 186 -2.61 16.93 -9.10
C GLY A 186 -3.74 15.96 -9.45
N SER A 187 -4.35 16.17 -10.62
CA SER A 187 -5.51 15.40 -11.07
C SER A 187 -5.22 13.91 -11.18
N ARG A 188 -5.80 13.10 -10.29
CA ARG A 188 -5.74 11.63 -10.34
C ARG A 188 -7.02 11.08 -10.97
N LYS A 189 -6.91 10.44 -12.12
CA LYS A 189 -7.96 9.52 -12.59
C LYS A 189 -7.77 8.19 -11.86
N GLY A 190 -8.60 7.92 -10.85
CA GLY A 190 -8.66 6.60 -10.20
C GLY A 190 -7.66 6.33 -9.06
N GLY A 191 -7.35 7.33 -8.22
CA GLY A 191 -6.51 7.10 -7.03
C GLY A 191 -7.28 6.30 -5.96
N GLY A 192 -6.71 5.21 -5.44
CA GLY A 192 -7.40 4.35 -4.46
C GLY A 192 -8.20 3.21 -5.10
N ASP A 193 -8.18 3.08 -6.43
CA ASP A 193 -8.96 2.07 -7.15
C ASP A 193 -8.51 0.65 -6.84
N LEU A 194 -7.21 0.43 -6.59
CA LEU A 194 -6.67 -0.90 -6.34
C LEU A 194 -7.21 -1.45 -5.03
N LEU A 195 -7.07 -0.65 -3.96
CA LEU A 195 -7.55 -1.04 -2.63
C LEU A 195 -9.08 -1.11 -2.59
N ARG A 196 -9.79 -0.24 -3.31
CA ARG A 196 -11.26 -0.35 -3.47
C ARG A 196 -11.67 -1.65 -4.14
N GLN A 197 -11.01 -2.04 -5.23
CA GLN A 197 -11.32 -3.28 -5.95
C GLN A 197 -11.03 -4.52 -5.11
N LEU A 198 -9.89 -4.55 -4.42
CA LEU A 198 -9.54 -5.65 -3.52
C LEU A 198 -10.50 -5.74 -2.33
N HIS A 199 -10.91 -4.59 -1.78
CA HIS A 199 -11.88 -4.55 -0.70
C HIS A 199 -13.25 -5.10 -1.16
N ALA A 200 -13.75 -4.63 -2.30
CA ALA A 200 -15.01 -5.12 -2.87
C ALA A 200 -14.95 -6.63 -3.20
N LEU A 201 -13.80 -7.13 -3.68
CA LEU A 201 -13.60 -8.56 -3.92
C LEU A 201 -13.65 -9.36 -2.61
N ALA A 202 -12.94 -8.90 -1.57
CA ALA A 202 -12.93 -9.56 -0.27
C ALA A 202 -14.32 -9.58 0.40
N GLU A 203 -15.11 -8.51 0.25
CA GLU A 203 -16.51 -8.46 0.70
C GLU A 203 -17.41 -9.44 -0.06
N ALA A 204 -17.18 -9.63 -1.36
CA ALA A 204 -17.95 -10.57 -2.17
C ALA A 204 -17.61 -12.05 -1.90
N GLU A 205 -16.40 -12.34 -1.43
CA GLU A 205 -15.93 -13.69 -1.07
C GLU A 205 -16.30 -14.11 0.37
N SER A 206 -16.72 -13.16 1.22
CA SER A 206 -17.13 -13.38 2.62
C SER A 206 -18.60 -13.74 2.75
#